data_AF-A0A7W7EW25-F1
#
_entry.id   AF-A0A7W7EW25-F1
#
_cell.length_a   1.000
_cell.length_b   1.000
_cell.length_c   1.000
_cell.angle_alpha   90.00
_cell.angle_beta   90.00
_cell.angle_gamma   90.00
#
_symmetry.space_group_name_H-M   'P 1'
#
loop_
_entity.id
_entity.type
_entity.pdbx_description
1 polymer ?
#
loop_
_entity_poly.entity_id
_entity_poly.type
_entity_poly.pdbx_seq_one_letter_code
_entity_poly.pdbx_strand_id
1 'polypeptide(L)'
;MDALKEELGDLLLQVVFHARMAEELGLFAFDDVAAAISEKMEARHPHVFGDARDEGRSREDRWETAKAAERASKGAQSAMDGVALALPALMRAEKLQKRASRQGFDWPDPHTASAKIIEEIEELDAATSDVERTEEAGDLLFATVNVVRKHGVAPEDALRAANAKFERRFRGMEGLAAGRFADLSLDEQEELWQAVKRSEKQTAQAHEE
;
A
#
# COMPACT_ATOMS: atom_id res chain seq x y z
N MET A 1 -21.85 -7.22 2.78
CA MET A 1 -21.52 -8.47 2.07
C MET A 1 -22.15 -8.50 0.69
N ASP A 2 -23.43 -8.10 0.56
CA ASP A 2 -24.11 -8.08 -0.75
C ASP A 2 -23.47 -7.12 -1.76
N ALA A 3 -23.14 -5.89 -1.36
CA ALA A 3 -22.41 -4.95 -2.22
C ALA A 3 -21.04 -5.49 -2.67
N LEU A 4 -20.29 -6.17 -1.79
CA LEU A 4 -19.02 -6.78 -2.17
C LEU A 4 -19.21 -7.91 -3.19
N LYS A 5 -20.28 -8.70 -3.04
CA LYS A 5 -20.61 -9.77 -3.99
C LYS A 5 -20.95 -9.19 -5.37
N GLU A 6 -21.66 -8.07 -5.43
CA GLU A 6 -21.97 -7.36 -6.68
C GLU A 6 -20.68 -6.85 -7.36
N GLU A 7 -19.83 -6.13 -6.62
CA GLU A 7 -18.54 -5.62 -7.14
C GLU A 7 -17.61 -6.74 -7.63
N LEU A 8 -17.56 -7.88 -6.92
CA LEU A 8 -16.81 -9.06 -7.36
C LEU A 8 -17.42 -9.71 -8.61
N GLY A 9 -18.74 -9.66 -8.75
CA GLY A 9 -19.45 -10.09 -9.95
C GLY A 9 -19.07 -9.24 -11.16
N ASP A 10 -19.02 -7.92 -10.99
CA ASP A 10 -18.61 -6.99 -12.06
C ASP A 10 -17.14 -7.18 -12.45
N LEU A 11 -16.26 -7.41 -11.48
CA LEU A 11 -14.87 -7.76 -11.75
C LEU A 11 -14.76 -9.08 -12.53
N LEU A 12 -15.54 -10.10 -12.17
CA LEU A 12 -15.57 -11.37 -12.88
C LEU A 12 -16.10 -11.20 -14.31
N LEU A 13 -17.12 -10.36 -14.51
CA LEU A 13 -17.65 -10.03 -15.83
C LEU A 13 -16.57 -9.44 -16.74
N GLN A 14 -15.70 -8.55 -16.22
CA GLN A 14 -14.57 -8.03 -16.98
C GLN A 14 -13.61 -9.13 -17.44
N VAL A 15 -13.30 -10.10 -16.58
CA VAL A 15 -12.43 -11.24 -16.92
C VAL A 15 -13.06 -12.11 -18.02
N VAL A 16 -14.35 -12.46 -17.87
CA VAL A 16 -15.08 -13.26 -18.87
C VAL A 16 -15.13 -12.53 -20.22
N PHE A 17 -15.37 -11.22 -20.20
CA PHE A 17 -15.44 -10.41 -21.42
C PHE A 17 -14.10 -10.37 -22.17
N HIS A 18 -12.98 -10.14 -21.47
CA HIS A 18 -11.66 -10.15 -22.09
C HIS A 18 -11.23 -11.53 -22.57
N ALA A 19 -11.56 -12.59 -21.82
CA ALA A 19 -11.30 -13.96 -22.26
C ALA A 19 -12.09 -14.29 -23.53
N ARG A 20 -13.34 -13.83 -23.65
CA ARG A 20 -14.15 -14.04 -24.86
C ARG A 20 -13.58 -13.31 -26.08
N MET A 21 -13.15 -12.05 -25.92
CA MET A 21 -12.47 -11.32 -27.00
C MET A 21 -11.17 -12.02 -27.44
N ALA A 22 -10.38 -12.54 -26.49
CA ALA A 22 -9.17 -13.29 -26.79
C ALA A 22 -9.45 -14.61 -27.52
N GLU A 23 -10.53 -15.31 -27.14
CA GLU A 23 -10.98 -16.55 -27.78
C GLU A 23 -11.39 -16.31 -29.24
N GLU A 24 -12.12 -15.23 -29.51
CA GLU A 24 -12.52 -14.83 -30.87
C GLU A 24 -11.32 -14.50 -31.78
N LEU A 25 -10.22 -14.05 -31.17
CA LEU A 25 -8.94 -13.84 -31.85
C LEU A 25 -8.06 -15.10 -31.93
N GLY A 26 -8.52 -16.23 -31.38
CA GLY A 26 -7.78 -17.50 -31.36
C GLY A 26 -6.53 -17.47 -30.47
N LEU A 27 -6.50 -16.61 -29.44
CA LEU A 27 -5.34 -16.44 -28.56
C LEU A 27 -5.38 -17.37 -27.35
N PHE A 28 -6.44 -17.28 -26.54
CA PHE A 28 -6.69 -18.11 -25.35
C PHE A 28 -8.17 -18.01 -24.94
N ALA A 29 -8.66 -18.99 -24.18
CA ALA A 29 -10.02 -19.05 -23.65
C ALA A 29 -10.07 -18.78 -22.14
N PHE A 30 -11.27 -18.72 -21.58
CA PHE A 30 -11.47 -18.52 -20.14
C PHE A 30 -10.84 -19.65 -19.30
N ASP A 31 -10.91 -20.89 -19.78
CA ASP A 31 -10.31 -22.05 -19.10
C ASP A 31 -8.78 -21.91 -18.98
N ASP A 32 -8.11 -21.31 -19.97
CA ASP A 32 -6.67 -21.04 -19.91
C ASP A 32 -6.34 -20.00 -18.83
N VAL A 33 -7.18 -18.98 -18.66
CA VAL A 33 -7.04 -17.98 -17.59
C VAL A 33 -7.21 -18.63 -16.22
N ALA A 34 -8.23 -19.49 -16.07
CA ALA A 34 -8.49 -20.24 -14.85
C ALA A 34 -7.34 -21.21 -14.51
N ALA A 35 -6.83 -21.95 -15.50
CA ALA A 35 -5.68 -22.82 -15.34
C ALA A 35 -4.42 -22.04 -14.94
N ALA A 36 -4.14 -20.91 -15.59
CA ALA A 36 -2.98 -20.09 -15.31
C ALA A 36 -2.99 -19.49 -13.89
N ILE A 37 -4.15 -19.11 -13.36
CA ILE A 37 -4.22 -18.66 -11.95
C ILE A 37 -4.11 -19.83 -10.98
N SER A 38 -4.72 -20.98 -11.26
CA SER A 38 -4.60 -22.19 -10.43
C SER A 38 -3.15 -22.65 -10.32
N GLU A 39 -2.43 -22.78 -11.44
CA GLU A 39 -1.01 -23.13 -11.45
C GLU A 39 -0.17 -22.12 -10.66
N LYS A 40 -0.45 -20.82 -10.80
CA LYS A 40 0.21 -19.78 -9.99
C LYS A 40 -0.10 -19.89 -8.51
N MET A 41 -1.34 -20.23 -8.15
CA MET A 41 -1.72 -20.40 -6.75
C MET A 41 -1.01 -21.59 -6.12
N GLU A 42 -0.95 -22.73 -6.82
CA GLU A 42 -0.22 -23.92 -6.38
C GLU A 42 1.28 -23.63 -6.25
N ALA A 43 1.89 -23.02 -7.27
CA ALA A 43 3.31 -22.69 -7.27
C ALA A 43 3.71 -21.68 -6.17
N ARG A 44 2.83 -20.73 -5.82
CA ARG A 44 3.12 -19.69 -4.82
C ARG A 44 2.66 -20.06 -3.40
N HIS A 45 1.81 -21.08 -3.26
CA HIS A 45 1.32 -21.56 -1.97
C HIS A 45 1.52 -23.07 -1.76
N PRO A 46 2.76 -23.58 -1.83
CA PRO A 46 3.04 -25.00 -1.61
C PRO A 46 2.74 -25.49 -0.17
N HIS A 47 2.45 -24.58 0.76
CA HIS A 47 2.02 -24.87 2.12
C HIS A 47 0.49 -25.01 2.26
N VAL A 48 -0.28 -24.48 1.29
CA VAL A 48 -1.74 -24.62 1.24
C VAL A 48 -2.11 -25.81 0.35
N PHE A 49 -1.38 -26.01 -0.74
CA PHE A 49 -1.69 -26.98 -1.78
C PHE A 49 -0.68 -28.14 -1.88
N GLY A 50 0.35 -28.17 -1.03
CA GLY A 50 1.37 -29.23 -1.00
C GLY A 50 1.87 -29.55 0.42
N ASP A 51 2.95 -30.33 0.52
CA ASP A 51 3.48 -30.87 1.80
C ASP A 51 4.57 -29.99 2.47
N ALA A 52 4.81 -28.77 1.97
CA ALA A 52 5.87 -27.92 2.48
C ALA A 52 5.52 -27.34 3.87
N ARG A 53 6.30 -27.68 4.90
CA ARG A 53 6.14 -27.14 6.26
C ARG A 53 6.48 -25.65 6.32
N ASP A 54 5.78 -24.95 7.22
CA ASP A 54 5.95 -23.52 7.45
C ASP A 54 7.30 -23.22 8.12
N GLU A 55 8.33 -22.88 7.33
CA GLU A 55 9.70 -22.61 7.80
C GLU A 55 9.90 -21.25 8.51
N GLY A 56 8.85 -20.64 9.05
CA GLY A 56 8.96 -19.40 9.84
C GLY A 56 9.26 -18.13 9.02
N ARG A 57 9.11 -18.17 7.69
CA ARG A 57 9.15 -16.98 6.81
C ARG A 57 7.77 -16.34 6.71
N SER A 58 7.70 -14.99 6.67
CA SER A 58 6.44 -14.28 6.43
C SER A 58 5.76 -14.77 5.13
N ARG A 59 4.43 -14.87 5.13
CA ARG A 59 3.62 -15.32 3.98
C ARG A 59 3.88 -14.45 2.74
N GLU A 60 4.11 -13.16 2.96
CA GLU A 60 4.39 -12.18 1.91
C GLU A 60 5.78 -12.35 1.29
N ASP A 61 6.79 -12.69 2.11
CA ASP A 61 8.15 -12.92 1.61
C ASP A 61 8.19 -14.15 0.70
N ARG A 62 7.54 -15.24 1.09
CA ARG A 62 7.43 -16.46 0.28
C ARG A 62 6.72 -16.19 -1.05
N TRP A 63 5.60 -15.48 -1.00
CA TRP A 63 4.82 -15.09 -2.17
C TRP A 63 5.66 -14.28 -3.16
N GLU A 64 6.43 -13.32 -2.67
CA GLU A 64 7.27 -12.47 -3.51
C GLU A 64 8.54 -13.18 -4.01
N THR A 65 9.10 -14.15 -3.27
CA THR A 65 10.17 -15.03 -3.75
C THR A 65 9.69 -15.91 -4.91
N ALA A 66 8.50 -16.52 -4.78
CA ALA A 66 7.93 -17.33 -5.87
C ALA A 66 7.67 -16.48 -7.12
N LYS A 67 7.19 -15.24 -6.97
CA LYS A 67 7.08 -14.28 -8.08
C LYS A 67 8.43 -13.88 -8.68
N ALA A 68 9.50 -13.83 -7.90
CA ALA A 68 10.83 -13.52 -8.41
C ALA A 68 11.34 -14.66 -9.30
N ALA A 69 11.18 -15.91 -8.87
CA ALA A 69 11.53 -17.09 -9.65
C ALA A 69 10.75 -17.17 -10.99
N GLU A 70 9.43 -16.88 -10.97
CA GLU A 70 8.60 -16.83 -12.18
C GLU A 70 9.04 -15.73 -13.17
N ARG A 71 9.53 -14.60 -12.68
CA ARG A 71 10.02 -13.51 -13.54
C ARG A 71 11.36 -13.85 -14.18
N ALA A 72 12.25 -14.48 -13.43
CA ALA A 72 13.52 -14.96 -13.95
C ALA A 72 13.31 -15.99 -15.08
N SER A 73 12.35 -16.92 -14.94
CA SER A 73 12.03 -17.88 -16.00
C SER A 73 11.37 -17.25 -17.24
N LYS A 74 10.80 -16.05 -17.11
CA LYS A 74 10.22 -15.24 -18.21
C LYS A 74 11.20 -14.25 -18.84
N GLY A 75 12.50 -14.32 -18.50
CA GLY A 75 13.54 -13.52 -19.14
C GLY A 75 13.68 -12.09 -18.60
N ALA A 76 13.17 -11.79 -17.41
CA ALA A 76 13.42 -10.51 -16.75
C ALA A 76 14.94 -10.30 -16.56
N GLN A 77 15.44 -9.12 -16.96
CA GLN A 77 16.87 -8.78 -16.88
C GLN A 77 17.18 -7.89 -15.68
N SER A 78 16.18 -7.14 -15.18
CA SER A 78 16.31 -6.28 -14.02
C SER A 78 15.45 -6.76 -12.86
N ALA A 79 15.94 -6.60 -11.64
CA ALA A 79 15.12 -6.77 -10.43
C ALA A 79 13.88 -5.86 -10.46
N MET A 80 13.94 -4.72 -11.16
CA MET A 80 12.84 -3.76 -11.25
C MET A 80 11.76 -4.17 -12.27
N ASP A 81 11.99 -5.20 -13.08
CA ASP A 81 11.04 -5.64 -14.11
C ASP A 81 9.74 -6.18 -13.48
N GLY A 82 8.61 -5.75 -14.05
CA GLY A 82 7.28 -6.18 -13.61
C GLY A 82 6.79 -5.56 -12.30
N VAL A 83 7.28 -4.38 -11.88
CA VAL A 83 6.50 -3.52 -10.96
C VAL A 83 5.42 -2.85 -11.80
N ALA A 84 4.15 -3.15 -11.54
CA ALA A 84 3.05 -2.55 -12.28
C ALA A 84 3.02 -1.02 -12.10
N LEU A 85 2.97 -0.29 -13.22
CA LEU A 85 2.91 1.19 -13.23
C LEU A 85 1.59 1.72 -12.67
N ALA A 86 0.51 0.95 -12.78
CA ALA A 86 -0.82 1.31 -12.30
C ALA A 86 -0.99 1.19 -10.77
N LEU A 87 0.05 0.79 -10.03
CA LEU A 87 -0.04 0.72 -8.57
C LEU A 87 -0.06 2.13 -7.96
N PRO A 88 -0.80 2.33 -6.86
CA PRO A 88 -0.65 3.53 -6.04
C PRO A 88 0.81 3.79 -5.66
N ALA A 89 1.18 5.07 -5.58
CA ALA A 89 2.58 5.50 -5.47
C ALA A 89 3.30 4.88 -4.25
N LEU A 90 2.66 4.85 -3.07
CA LEU A 90 3.26 4.30 -1.87
C LEU A 90 3.48 2.78 -1.96
N MET A 91 2.49 2.06 -2.49
CA MET A 91 2.62 0.61 -2.73
C MET A 91 3.71 0.31 -3.77
N ARG A 92 3.82 1.15 -4.80
CA ARG A 92 4.88 1.03 -5.81
C ARG A 92 6.26 1.27 -5.19
N ALA A 93 6.42 2.33 -4.41
CA ALA A 93 7.66 2.65 -3.70
C ALA A 93 8.07 1.52 -2.74
N GLU A 94 7.14 1.00 -1.95
CA GLU A 94 7.38 -0.13 -1.06
C GLU A 94 7.88 -1.37 -1.82
N LYS A 95 7.26 -1.69 -2.97
CA LYS A 95 7.70 -2.81 -3.81
C LYS A 95 9.09 -2.58 -4.40
N LEU A 96 9.39 -1.38 -4.88
CA LEU A 96 10.72 -1.03 -5.40
C LEU A 96 11.79 -1.23 -4.31
N GLN A 97 11.54 -0.75 -3.10
CA GLN A 97 12.45 -0.89 -1.96
C GLN A 97 12.62 -2.35 -1.51
N LYS A 98 11.54 -3.14 -1.42
CA LYS A 98 11.63 -4.59 -1.12
C LYS A 98 12.49 -5.33 -2.16
N ARG A 99 12.47 -4.90 -3.42
CA ARG A 99 13.29 -5.51 -4.48
C ARG A 99 14.74 -5.05 -4.43
N ALA A 100 15.00 -3.77 -4.18
CA ALA A 100 16.34 -3.25 -3.96
C ALA A 100 17.02 -3.96 -2.78
N SER A 101 16.27 -4.16 -1.69
CA SER A 101 16.73 -4.85 -0.48
C SER A 101 17.20 -6.28 -0.72
N ARG A 102 16.53 -7.03 -1.61
CA ARG A 102 16.96 -8.38 -1.99
C ARG A 102 18.29 -8.43 -2.76
N GLN A 103 18.70 -7.31 -3.34
CA GLN A 103 20.01 -7.18 -3.98
C GLN A 103 21.07 -6.61 -3.02
N GLY A 104 20.74 -6.43 -1.74
CA GLY A 104 21.64 -5.86 -0.75
C GLY A 104 21.64 -4.32 -0.72
N PHE A 105 20.77 -3.66 -1.48
CA PHE A 105 20.59 -2.21 -1.41
C PHE A 105 19.44 -1.87 -0.46
N ASP A 106 19.75 -1.92 0.84
CA ASP A 106 18.85 -1.50 1.92
C ASP A 106 19.67 -1.02 3.10
N TRP A 107 19.10 -0.10 3.87
CA TRP A 107 19.66 0.24 5.16
C TRP A 107 19.43 -0.94 6.11
N PRO A 108 20.34 -1.25 7.04
CA PRO A 108 20.15 -2.39 7.95
C PRO A 108 19.12 -2.07 9.05
N ASP A 109 19.02 -0.82 9.52
CA ASP A 109 18.30 -0.47 10.75
C ASP A 109 17.27 0.68 10.55
N PRO A 110 16.10 0.67 11.24
CA PRO A 110 15.12 1.75 11.17
C PRO A 110 15.65 3.11 11.65
N HIS A 111 16.54 3.16 12.63
CA HIS A 111 17.08 4.42 13.15
C HIS A 111 17.98 5.10 12.13
N THR A 112 18.75 4.34 11.35
CA THR A 112 19.56 4.90 10.25
C THR A 112 18.65 5.44 9.13
N ALA A 113 17.49 4.83 8.90
CA ALA A 113 16.53 5.31 7.92
C ALA A 113 15.83 6.62 8.36
N SER A 114 15.63 6.85 9.66
CA SER A 114 15.09 8.11 10.18
C SER A 114 16.04 9.30 10.00
N ALA A 115 17.36 9.08 10.02
CA ALA A 115 18.33 10.14 9.73
C ALA A 115 18.18 10.65 8.29
N LYS A 116 17.89 9.74 7.34
CA LYS A 116 17.65 10.12 5.94
C LYS A 116 16.40 11.00 5.83
N ILE A 117 15.32 10.75 6.58
CA ILE A 117 14.14 11.65 6.58
C ILE A 117 14.53 13.09 6.95
N ILE A 118 15.43 13.28 7.92
CA ILE A 118 15.87 14.62 8.33
C ILE A 118 16.65 15.29 7.20
N GLU A 119 17.57 14.54 6.56
CA GLU A 119 18.32 15.00 5.39
C GLU A 119 17.39 15.43 4.24
N GLU A 120 16.40 14.61 3.88
CA GLU A 120 15.44 14.95 2.81
C GLU A 120 14.58 16.19 3.13
N ILE A 121 14.28 16.45 4.41
CA ILE A 121 13.61 17.69 4.82
C ILE A 121 14.53 18.89 4.62
N GLU A 122 15.80 18.78 4.98
CA GLU A 122 16.79 19.83 4.78
C GLU A 122 17.02 20.12 3.28
N GLU A 123 17.06 19.08 2.43
CA GLU A 123 17.16 19.20 0.98
C GLU A 123 15.91 19.88 0.39
N LEU A 124 14.71 19.49 0.81
CA LEU A 124 13.46 20.13 0.40
C LEU A 124 13.38 21.61 0.82
N ASP A 125 13.84 21.95 2.02
CA ASP A 125 13.87 23.34 2.51
C ASP A 125 14.91 24.19 1.76
N ALA A 126 16.03 23.58 1.33
CA ALA A 126 17.07 24.25 0.54
C ALA A 126 16.70 24.43 -0.94
N ALA A 127 15.71 23.69 -1.44
CA ALA A 127 15.33 23.68 -2.85
C ALA A 127 14.89 25.06 -3.38
N THR A 128 15.56 25.49 -4.43
CA THR A 128 15.46 26.84 -5.00
C THR A 128 14.53 26.96 -6.20
N SER A 129 14.20 25.82 -6.83
CA SER A 129 13.30 25.76 -7.98
C SER A 129 12.12 24.81 -7.76
N ASP A 130 11.04 25.00 -8.52
CA ASP A 130 9.85 24.11 -8.43
C ASP A 130 10.16 22.66 -8.84
N VAL A 131 11.11 22.48 -9.77
CA VAL A 131 11.57 21.15 -10.20
C VAL A 131 12.29 20.45 -9.05
N GLU A 132 13.27 21.14 -8.45
CA GLU A 132 14.03 20.63 -7.30
C GLU A 132 13.09 20.33 -6.13
N ARG A 133 12.17 21.23 -5.78
CA ARG A 133 11.16 20.99 -4.73
C ARG A 133 10.30 19.75 -4.99
N THR A 134 9.98 19.47 -6.24
CA THR A 134 9.18 18.29 -6.59
C THR A 134 9.98 17.01 -6.44
N GLU A 135 11.27 17.05 -6.80
CA GLU A 135 12.23 15.95 -6.64
C GLU A 135 12.44 15.63 -5.17
N GLU A 136 12.85 16.62 -4.37
CA GLU A 136 13.12 16.45 -2.93
C GLU A 136 11.86 16.05 -2.15
N ALA A 137 10.67 16.58 -2.52
CA ALA A 137 9.42 16.12 -1.93
C ALA A 137 9.12 14.65 -2.27
N GLY A 138 9.50 14.20 -3.47
CA GLY A 138 9.42 12.80 -3.88
C GLY A 138 10.34 11.91 -3.05
N ASP A 139 11.58 12.34 -2.82
CA ASP A 139 12.58 11.59 -2.08
C ASP A 139 12.27 11.54 -0.58
N LEU A 140 11.75 12.63 0.01
CA LEU A 140 11.19 12.63 1.37
C LEU A 140 10.06 11.60 1.53
N LEU A 141 9.12 11.54 0.58
CA LEU A 141 8.04 10.55 0.59
C LEU A 141 8.60 9.13 0.44
N PHE A 142 9.59 8.93 -0.44
CA PHE A 142 10.23 7.64 -0.64
C PHE A 142 11.00 7.17 0.60
N ALA A 143 11.74 8.06 1.27
CA ALA A 143 12.42 7.79 2.53
C ALA A 143 11.43 7.43 3.65
N THR A 144 10.30 8.14 3.73
CA THR A 144 9.21 7.85 4.67
C THR A 144 8.63 6.45 4.45
N VAL A 145 8.37 6.06 3.19
CA VAL A 145 7.93 4.69 2.84
C VAL A 145 8.93 3.65 3.37
N ASN A 146 10.23 3.92 3.27
CA ASN A 146 11.25 2.99 3.71
C ASN A 146 11.25 2.79 5.23
N VAL A 147 11.11 3.87 5.99
CA VAL A 147 10.99 3.82 7.46
C VAL A 147 9.75 3.04 7.87
N VAL A 148 8.57 3.37 7.30
CA VAL A 148 7.30 2.69 7.62
C VAL A 148 7.38 1.20 7.29
N ARG A 149 7.93 0.83 6.12
CA ARG A 149 8.17 -0.56 5.73
C ARG A 149 9.06 -1.30 6.72
N LYS A 150 10.11 -0.67 7.22
CA LYS A 150 11.05 -1.25 8.19
C LYS A 150 10.42 -1.52 9.55
N HIS A 151 9.36 -0.80 9.90
CA HIS A 151 8.50 -1.10 11.05
C HIS A 151 7.50 -2.23 10.79
N GLY A 152 7.54 -2.88 9.62
CA GLY A 152 6.62 -3.95 9.25
C GLY A 152 5.21 -3.47 8.91
N VAL A 153 5.06 -2.17 8.62
CA VAL A 153 3.77 -1.55 8.30
C VAL A 153 3.68 -1.30 6.79
N ALA A 154 2.54 -1.63 6.18
CA ALA A 154 2.24 -1.31 4.79
C ALA A 154 1.95 0.20 4.66
N PRO A 155 2.77 0.99 3.93
CA PRO A 155 2.63 2.45 3.90
C PRO A 155 1.31 2.94 3.30
N GLU A 156 0.83 2.27 2.26
CA GLU A 156 -0.46 2.57 1.60
C GLU A 156 -1.64 2.42 2.57
N ASP A 157 -1.69 1.32 3.32
CA ASP A 157 -2.78 1.05 4.25
C ASP A 157 -2.70 1.96 5.49
N ALA A 158 -1.48 2.28 5.95
CA ALA A 158 -1.26 3.24 7.02
C ALA A 158 -1.80 4.62 6.67
N LEU A 159 -1.52 5.13 5.45
CA LEU A 159 -2.03 6.41 5.00
C LEU A 159 -3.55 6.37 4.81
N ARG A 160 -4.11 5.28 4.26
CA ARG A 160 -5.57 5.11 4.14
C ARG A 160 -6.26 5.18 5.50
N ALA A 161 -5.73 4.51 6.51
CA ALA A 161 -6.24 4.57 7.87
C ALA A 161 -6.11 5.96 8.49
N ALA A 162 -5.01 6.67 8.24
CA ALA A 162 -4.82 8.05 8.68
C ALA A 162 -5.84 9.00 8.04
N ASN A 163 -6.10 8.88 6.73
CA ASN A 163 -7.07 9.68 6.00
C ASN A 163 -8.49 9.45 6.53
N ALA A 164 -8.91 8.19 6.72
CA ALA A 164 -10.23 7.87 7.28
C ALA A 164 -10.39 8.42 8.72
N LYS A 165 -9.32 8.39 9.52
CA LYS A 165 -9.31 8.99 10.86
C LYS A 165 -9.43 10.51 10.79
N PHE A 166 -8.71 11.17 9.89
CA PHE A 166 -8.79 12.62 9.69
C PHE A 166 -10.21 13.03 9.27
N GLU A 167 -10.77 12.37 8.26
CA GLU A 167 -12.13 12.65 7.76
C GLU A 167 -13.18 12.49 8.86
N ARG A 168 -13.14 11.39 9.61
CA ARG A 168 -14.07 11.15 10.72
C ARG A 168 -13.96 12.25 11.79
N ARG A 169 -12.75 12.66 12.14
CA ARG A 169 -12.52 13.71 13.14
C ARG A 169 -12.97 15.07 12.67
N PHE A 170 -12.64 15.42 11.44
CA PHE A 170 -13.03 16.68 10.83
C PHE A 170 -14.56 16.82 10.77
N ARG A 171 -15.27 15.77 10.32
CA ARG A 171 -16.73 15.74 10.37
C ARG A 171 -17.30 15.88 11.78
N GLY A 172 -16.63 15.28 12.77
CA GLY A 172 -16.97 15.46 14.19
C GLY A 172 -16.83 16.91 14.64
N MET A 173 -15.76 17.59 14.21
CA MET A 173 -15.55 19.01 14.50
C MET A 173 -16.60 19.89 13.84
N GLU A 174 -16.94 19.63 12.57
CA GLU A 174 -18.02 20.34 11.87
C GLU A 174 -19.37 20.18 12.60
N GLY A 175 -19.66 18.97 13.09
CA GLY A 175 -20.84 18.69 13.91
C GLY A 175 -20.87 19.49 15.21
N LEU A 176 -19.74 19.57 15.92
CA LEU A 176 -19.62 20.36 17.16
C LEU A 176 -19.65 21.88 16.91
N ALA A 177 -19.10 22.33 15.78
CA ALA A 177 -19.07 23.74 15.40
C ALA A 177 -20.44 24.27 14.93
N ALA A 178 -21.41 23.38 14.68
CA ALA A 178 -22.79 23.71 14.30
C ALA A 178 -22.87 24.71 13.12
N GLY A 179 -22.03 24.51 12.10
CA GLY A 179 -22.01 25.35 10.90
C GLY A 179 -21.16 26.62 10.97
N ARG A 180 -20.48 26.89 12.10
CA ARG A 180 -19.58 28.04 12.27
C ARG A 180 -18.09 27.68 12.16
N PHE A 181 -17.76 26.49 11.67
CA PHE A 181 -16.39 25.98 11.68
C PHE A 181 -15.39 26.93 11.01
N ALA A 182 -15.77 27.51 9.87
CA ALA A 182 -14.93 28.43 9.10
C ALA A 182 -14.67 29.77 9.82
N ASP A 183 -15.50 30.13 10.80
CA ASP A 183 -15.36 31.37 11.57
C ASP A 183 -14.46 31.20 12.80
N LEU A 184 -14.11 29.96 13.14
CA LEU A 184 -13.29 29.63 14.31
C LEU A 184 -11.81 29.91 14.05
N SER A 185 -11.14 30.44 15.06
CA SER A 185 -9.67 30.51 15.11
C SER A 185 -9.04 29.11 15.13
N LEU A 186 -7.75 29.02 14.80
CA LEU A 186 -7.01 27.75 14.85
C LEU A 186 -7.02 27.13 16.26
N ASP A 187 -6.97 27.96 17.30
CA ASP A 187 -7.02 27.48 18.69
C ASP A 187 -8.38 26.86 19.01
N GLU A 188 -9.48 27.51 18.59
CA GLU A 188 -10.84 26.96 18.74
C GLU A 188 -11.04 25.68 17.91
N GLN A 189 -10.48 25.62 16.69
CA GLN A 189 -10.51 24.41 15.87
C GLN A 189 -9.72 23.27 16.53
N GLU A 190 -8.58 23.56 17.14
CA GLU A 190 -7.78 22.57 17.88
C GLU A 190 -8.52 22.09 19.14
N GLU A 191 -9.23 22.97 19.87
CA GLU A 191 -10.08 22.57 20.99
C GLU A 191 -11.16 21.58 20.57
N LEU A 192 -11.81 21.82 19.43
CA LEU A 192 -12.78 20.89 18.84
C LEU A 192 -12.12 19.57 18.43
N TRP A 193 -10.94 19.60 17.80
CA TRP A 193 -10.19 18.41 17.43
C TRP A 193 -9.89 17.54 18.66
N GLN A 194 -9.43 18.16 19.75
CA GLN A 194 -9.17 17.45 21.01
C GLN A 194 -10.46 16.93 21.64
N ALA A 195 -11.59 17.64 21.53
CA ALA A 195 -12.89 17.16 22.01
C ALA A 195 -13.33 15.88 21.28
N VAL A 196 -13.24 15.84 19.95
CA VAL A 196 -13.58 14.65 19.15
C VAL A 196 -12.61 13.49 19.47
N LYS A 197 -11.32 13.77 19.62
CA LYS A 197 -10.34 12.74 19.99
C LYS A 197 -10.62 12.12 21.35
N ARG A 198 -11.15 12.88 22.32
CA ARG A 198 -11.56 12.36 23.64
C ARG A 198 -12.79 11.47 23.54
N SER A 199 -13.80 11.84 22.76
CA SER A 199 -15.02 11.02 22.61
C SER A 199 -14.73 9.67 21.93
N GLU A 200 -13.83 9.63 20.95
CA GLU A 200 -13.39 8.38 20.31
C GLU A 200 -12.74 7.42 21.31
N LYS A 201 -11.87 7.92 22.20
CA LYS A 201 -11.20 7.11 23.22
C LYS A 201 -12.17 6.50 24.23
N GLN A 202 -13.16 7.28 24.67
CA GLN A 202 -14.19 6.81 25.59
C GLN A 202 -15.07 5.73 24.95
N THR A 203 -15.42 5.91 23.67
CA THR A 203 -16.20 4.92 22.92
C THR A 203 -15.44 3.62 22.74
N ALA A 204 -14.14 3.67 22.43
CA ALA A 204 -13.30 2.48 22.31
C ALA A 204 -13.21 1.69 23.63
N GLN A 205 -13.03 2.38 24.76
CA GLN A 205 -12.97 1.75 26.08
C GLN A 205 -14.30 1.11 26.50
N ALA A 206 -15.43 1.74 26.17
CA ALA A 206 -16.75 1.19 26.48
C ALA A 206 -17.15 -0.04 25.62
N HIS A 207 -16.46 -0.28 24.51
CA HIS A 207 -16.67 -1.47 23.66
C HIS A 207 -15.73 -2.64 24.03
N GLU A 208 -14.74 -2.42 24.89
CA GLU A 208 -13.80 -3.44 25.37
C GLU A 208 -14.22 -4.03 26.74
N GLU A 209 -15.21 -3.44 27.42
CA GLU A 209 -15.85 -3.94 28.66
C GLU A 209 -17.11 -4.77 28.38
#